data_AF-A0A846KUC5-F1
#
_entry.id   AF-A0A846KUC5-F1
#
_cell.length_a   1.000
_cell.length_b   1.000
_cell.length_c   1.000
_cell.angle_alpha   90.00
_cell.angle_beta   90.00
_cell.angle_gamma   90.00
#
_symmetry.space_group_name_H-M   'P 1'
#
loop_
_entity.id
_entity.type
_entity.pdbx_description
1 polymer ?
#
loop_
_entity_poly.entity_id
_entity_poly.type
_entity_poly.pdbx_seq_one_letter_code
_entity_poly.pdbx_strand_id
1 'polypeptide(L)'
;SIFSKLKNENINSAIIGWAFPYDRMYDNYLVKNKYYPNNKFIMRSLKQRYIDLFLFYFLRPLNKLTMQKYNWIKKHIIKIVKCEGSLLYEVILARAKEIITDSSINFSFIHFSIPHPPIIYDAKKQKISTKINSYIDQLQLVDKTIADIKNTLIKDGSWDNTTLILTSDHWYRQVEWDNPIFHELITVTDKEREMLKNRKETLIPLIIKMPNQKKSISYDKAFNAVALHDLVLDIYNNKVSNEKDLITWLDNLDDNSRKPNQDISCSHFLK
;
A
#
# COMPACT_ATOMS: atom_id res chain seq x y z
N SER A 1 15.74 0.37 -13.67
CA SER A 1 15.02 0.27 -12.38
C SER A 1 16.02 0.28 -11.25
N ILE A 2 15.58 0.53 -10.02
CA ILE A 2 16.45 0.43 -8.82
C ILE A 2 17.08 -0.96 -8.69
N PHE A 3 16.32 -2.03 -8.92
CA PHE A 3 16.80 -3.41 -8.82
C PHE A 3 17.93 -3.74 -9.79
N SER A 4 17.87 -3.22 -11.02
CA SER A 4 18.97 -3.38 -11.97
C SER A 4 20.25 -2.68 -11.51
N LYS A 5 20.14 -1.50 -10.89
CA LYS A 5 21.30 -0.78 -10.36
C LYS A 5 21.88 -1.51 -9.15
N LEU A 6 21.04 -1.97 -8.22
CA LEU A 6 21.47 -2.77 -7.06
C LEU A 6 22.17 -4.06 -7.48
N LYS A 7 21.65 -4.78 -8.49
CA LYS A 7 22.31 -5.99 -9.01
C LYS A 7 23.71 -5.71 -9.57
N ASN A 8 23.90 -4.58 -10.27
CA ASN A 8 25.22 -4.21 -10.80
C ASN A 8 26.24 -3.91 -9.69
N GLU A 9 25.77 -3.52 -8.50
CA GLU A 9 26.58 -3.32 -7.29
C GLU A 9 26.70 -4.61 -6.44
N ASN A 10 26.27 -5.77 -6.96
CA ASN A 10 26.22 -7.05 -6.24
C ASN A 10 25.37 -7.01 -4.95
N ILE A 11 24.35 -6.16 -4.91
CA ILE A 11 23.43 -6.04 -3.78
C ILE A 11 22.23 -6.96 -4.02
N ASN A 12 22.06 -7.96 -3.16
CA ASN A 12 20.94 -8.88 -3.25
C ASN A 12 19.65 -8.18 -2.87
N SER A 13 18.68 -8.20 -3.79
CA SER A 13 17.40 -7.54 -3.60
C SER A 13 16.22 -8.49 -3.73
N ALA A 14 15.19 -8.25 -2.95
CA ALA A 14 13.94 -9.00 -2.98
C ALA A 14 12.73 -8.08 -3.06
N ILE A 15 11.66 -8.61 -3.67
CA ILE A 15 10.38 -7.93 -3.75
C ILE A 15 9.24 -8.85 -3.33
N ILE A 16 8.35 -8.32 -2.50
CA ILE A 16 7.05 -8.91 -2.26
C ILE A 16 6.02 -7.83 -2.48
N GLY A 17 5.02 -8.08 -3.31
CA GLY A 17 4.05 -7.02 -3.52
C GLY A 17 2.74 -7.40 -4.14
N TRP A 18 1.78 -6.53 -3.86
CA TRP A 18 0.47 -6.55 -4.47
C TRP A 18 0.45 -5.79 -5.81
N ALA A 19 -0.57 -6.10 -6.63
CA ALA A 19 -0.99 -5.42 -7.85
C ALA A 19 -0.13 -5.56 -9.11
N PHE A 20 1.19 -5.49 -9.01
CA PHE A 20 2.07 -5.51 -10.18
C PHE A 20 2.70 -6.89 -10.42
N PRO A 21 2.89 -7.32 -11.68
CA PRO A 21 3.58 -8.55 -12.02
C PRO A 21 5.10 -8.38 -11.88
N TYR A 22 5.56 -8.25 -10.64
CA TYR A 22 6.96 -7.93 -10.32
C TYR A 22 7.95 -8.98 -10.83
N ASP A 23 7.52 -10.25 -10.89
CA ASP A 23 8.26 -11.33 -11.53
C ASP A 23 8.55 -10.95 -12.99
N ARG A 24 7.53 -10.68 -13.80
CA ARG A 24 7.72 -10.32 -15.20
C ARG A 24 8.57 -9.07 -15.40
N MET A 25 8.45 -8.10 -14.49
CA MET A 25 9.16 -6.82 -14.60
C MET A 25 10.62 -6.89 -14.16
N TYR A 26 10.94 -7.71 -13.16
CA TYR A 26 12.21 -7.62 -12.43
C TYR A 26 12.89 -8.95 -12.10
N ASP A 27 12.37 -10.11 -12.54
CA ASP A 27 12.91 -11.45 -12.18
C ASP A 27 14.42 -11.57 -12.41
N ASN A 28 14.93 -11.00 -13.51
CA ASN A 28 16.36 -11.01 -13.83
C ASN A 28 17.25 -10.25 -12.84
N TYR A 29 16.69 -9.45 -11.92
CA TYR A 29 17.43 -8.58 -11.00
C TYR A 29 17.33 -8.98 -9.54
N LEU A 30 16.47 -9.95 -9.21
CA LEU A 30 16.05 -10.24 -7.84
C LEU A 30 16.52 -11.63 -7.41
N VAL A 31 16.95 -11.77 -6.16
CA VAL A 31 17.26 -13.09 -5.58
C VAL A 31 16.00 -13.82 -5.15
N LYS A 32 14.97 -13.06 -4.74
CA LYS A 32 13.65 -13.58 -4.39
C LYS A 32 12.58 -12.61 -4.86
N ASN A 33 11.51 -13.15 -5.46
CA ASN A 33 10.34 -12.36 -5.78
C ASN A 33 9.06 -13.13 -5.48
N LYS A 34 8.02 -12.40 -5.10
CA LYS A 34 6.66 -12.91 -5.05
C LYS A 34 5.69 -11.78 -5.31
N TYR A 35 4.77 -11.98 -6.24
CA TYR A 35 3.69 -11.03 -6.45
C TYR A 35 2.34 -11.69 -6.20
N TYR A 36 1.38 -10.83 -5.85
CA TYR A 36 -0.01 -11.20 -5.68
C TYR A 36 -0.84 -10.28 -6.58
N PRO A 37 -1.52 -10.83 -7.60
CA PRO A 37 -2.24 -10.00 -8.55
C PRO A 37 -3.29 -9.16 -7.83
N ASN A 38 -3.50 -7.93 -8.32
CA ASN A 38 -4.73 -7.23 -7.99
C ASN A 38 -5.85 -8.06 -8.60
N ASN A 39 -6.68 -8.70 -7.77
CA ASN A 39 -7.78 -9.55 -8.20
C ASN A 39 -8.84 -8.70 -8.93
N LYS A 40 -8.55 -8.30 -10.18
CA LYS A 40 -9.52 -7.76 -11.14
C LYS A 40 -10.67 -8.74 -11.37
N PHE A 41 -10.50 -10.02 -11.01
CA PHE A 41 -11.57 -11.02 -10.95
C PHE A 41 -12.76 -10.57 -10.09
N ILE A 42 -12.52 -9.86 -8.97
CA ILE A 42 -13.57 -9.36 -8.09
C ILE A 42 -14.37 -8.25 -8.80
N MET A 43 -13.68 -7.31 -9.46
CA MET A 43 -14.31 -6.21 -10.19
C MET A 43 -15.02 -6.69 -11.47
N ARG A 44 -14.48 -7.74 -12.12
CA ARG A 44 -15.11 -8.44 -13.24
C ARG A 44 -16.36 -9.20 -12.80
N SER A 45 -16.35 -9.80 -11.60
CA SER A 45 -17.54 -10.39 -10.98
C SER A 45 -18.59 -9.35 -10.60
N LEU A 46 -18.19 -8.15 -10.15
CA LEU A 46 -19.10 -7.03 -9.89
C LEU A 46 -19.69 -6.46 -11.18
N LYS A 47 -18.89 -6.34 -12.26
CA LYS A 47 -19.38 -5.92 -13.59
C LYS A 47 -20.34 -6.94 -14.19
N GLN A 48 -20.03 -8.23 -14.09
CA GLN A 48 -20.95 -9.31 -14.47
C GLN A 48 -22.25 -9.26 -13.65
N ARG A 49 -22.18 -8.88 -12.36
CA ARG A 49 -23.37 -8.70 -11.51
C ARG A 49 -24.21 -7.49 -11.84
N TYR A 50 -23.63 -6.39 -12.34
CA TYR A 50 -24.41 -5.29 -12.89
C TYR A 50 -25.16 -5.71 -14.16
N ILE A 51 -24.56 -6.57 -14.98
CA ILE A 51 -25.21 -7.19 -16.14
C ILE A 51 -26.31 -8.16 -15.68
N ASP A 52 -26.05 -8.99 -14.68
CA ASP A 52 -27.07 -9.89 -14.11
C ASP A 52 -28.20 -9.12 -13.42
N LEU A 53 -27.90 -8.00 -12.76
CA LEU A 53 -28.87 -7.05 -12.19
C LEU A 53 -29.72 -6.40 -13.28
N PHE A 54 -29.10 -5.91 -14.36
CA PHE A 54 -29.79 -5.37 -15.51
C PHE A 54 -30.75 -6.40 -16.11
N LEU A 55 -30.28 -7.63 -16.34
CA LEU A 55 -31.11 -8.74 -16.83
C LEU A 55 -32.22 -9.13 -15.82
N PHE A 56 -31.93 -9.12 -14.52
CA PHE A 56 -32.89 -9.50 -13.47
C PHE A 56 -34.00 -8.48 -13.26
N TYR A 57 -33.67 -7.17 -13.30
CA TYR A 57 -34.63 -6.07 -13.12
C TYR A 57 -35.50 -5.85 -14.38
N PHE A 58 -34.96 -6.06 -15.57
CA PHE A 58 -35.72 -5.88 -16.82
C PHE A 58 -36.55 -7.11 -17.24
N LEU A 59 -36.20 -8.33 -16.75
CA LEU A 59 -36.87 -9.56 -17.19
C LEU A 59 -37.83 -10.18 -16.14
N ARG A 60 -37.90 -9.67 -14.89
CA ARG A 60 -38.81 -10.23 -13.86
C ARG A 60 -39.48 -9.16 -13.00
N PRO A 61 -40.77 -9.32 -12.65
CA PRO A 61 -41.44 -8.43 -11.70
C PRO A 61 -40.79 -8.53 -10.33
N LEU A 62 -40.31 -7.40 -9.81
CA LEU A 62 -39.67 -7.26 -8.50
C LEU A 62 -40.67 -7.59 -7.40
N ASN A 63 -40.55 -8.77 -6.79
CA ASN A 63 -41.28 -9.09 -5.57
C ASN A 63 -40.33 -9.13 -4.35
N LYS A 64 -40.87 -9.02 -3.14
CA LYS A 64 -40.08 -8.94 -1.89
C LYS A 64 -39.10 -10.11 -1.69
N LEU A 65 -39.45 -11.31 -2.19
CA LEU A 65 -38.61 -12.51 -2.13
C LEU A 65 -37.37 -12.39 -3.03
N THR A 66 -37.53 -11.83 -4.23
CA THR A 66 -36.40 -11.55 -5.14
C THR A 66 -35.38 -10.58 -4.52
N MET A 67 -35.85 -9.54 -3.83
CA MET A 67 -34.98 -8.60 -3.13
C MET A 67 -34.25 -9.20 -1.92
N GLN A 68 -34.90 -10.09 -1.16
CA GLN A 68 -34.25 -10.79 -0.05
C GLN A 68 -33.14 -11.72 -0.53
N LYS A 69 -33.39 -12.51 -1.59
CA LYS A 69 -32.39 -13.40 -2.18
C LYS A 69 -31.20 -12.61 -2.72
N TYR A 70 -31.46 -11.47 -3.37
CA TYR A 70 -30.42 -10.55 -3.82
C TYR A 70 -29.53 -10.05 -2.67
N ASN A 71 -30.13 -9.52 -1.60
CA ASN A 71 -29.38 -9.03 -0.44
C ASN A 71 -28.55 -10.13 0.23
N TRP A 72 -29.04 -11.38 0.25
CA TRP A 72 -28.31 -12.51 0.79
C TRP A 72 -27.08 -12.88 -0.05
N ILE A 73 -27.23 -12.97 -1.39
CA ILE A 73 -26.12 -13.24 -2.32
C ILE A 73 -25.07 -12.13 -2.21
N LYS A 74 -25.52 -10.88 -2.23
CA LYS A 74 -24.69 -9.68 -2.08
C LYS A 74 -23.83 -9.73 -0.82
N LYS A 75 -24.44 -10.01 0.34
CA LYS A 75 -23.72 -10.13 1.62
C LYS A 75 -22.68 -11.25 1.60
N HIS A 76 -22.98 -12.40 0.96
CA HIS A 76 -22.04 -13.51 0.84
C HIS A 76 -20.81 -13.13 0.00
N ILE A 77 -21.01 -12.43 -1.10
CA ILE A 77 -19.93 -11.94 -1.95
C ILE A 77 -19.01 -10.97 -1.19
N ILE A 78 -19.58 -9.97 -0.52
CA ILE A 78 -18.79 -8.99 0.24
C ILE A 78 -17.92 -9.70 1.27
N LYS A 79 -18.48 -10.73 1.91
CA LYS A 79 -17.74 -11.59 2.85
C LYS A 79 -16.56 -12.28 2.15
N ILE A 80 -16.77 -12.89 0.98
CA ILE A 80 -15.69 -13.54 0.19
C ILE A 80 -14.59 -12.53 -0.16
N VAL A 81 -14.95 -11.37 -0.71
CA VAL A 81 -13.99 -10.32 -1.10
C VAL A 81 -13.16 -9.86 0.09
N LYS A 82 -13.79 -9.65 1.25
CA LYS A 82 -13.07 -9.29 2.48
C LYS A 82 -12.18 -10.42 2.97
N CYS A 83 -12.64 -11.68 2.93
CA CYS A 83 -11.81 -12.83 3.28
C CYS A 83 -10.58 -12.97 2.37
N GLU A 84 -10.72 -12.75 1.06
CA GLU A 84 -9.59 -12.73 0.13
C GLU A 84 -8.62 -11.58 0.46
N GLY A 85 -9.13 -10.38 0.72
CA GLY A 85 -8.31 -9.24 1.14
C GLY A 85 -7.55 -9.52 2.45
N SER A 86 -8.19 -10.18 3.42
CA SER A 86 -7.58 -10.61 4.67
C SER A 86 -6.45 -11.62 4.44
N LEU A 87 -6.72 -12.66 3.66
CA LEU A 87 -5.73 -13.68 3.32
C LEU A 87 -4.53 -13.07 2.58
N LEU A 88 -4.79 -12.18 1.63
CA LEU A 88 -3.76 -11.45 0.89
C LEU A 88 -2.86 -10.65 1.83
N TYR A 89 -3.46 -9.87 2.74
CA TYR A 89 -2.72 -9.11 3.75
C TYR A 89 -1.86 -10.03 4.63
N GLU A 90 -2.43 -11.10 5.18
CA GLU A 90 -1.73 -12.04 6.06
C GLU A 90 -0.56 -12.71 5.34
N VAL A 91 -0.77 -13.13 4.08
CA VAL A 91 0.28 -13.76 3.27
C VAL A 91 1.39 -12.76 2.95
N ILE A 92 1.08 -11.53 2.54
CA ILE A 92 2.11 -10.51 2.29
C ILE A 92 2.90 -10.22 3.57
N LEU A 93 2.22 -10.07 4.71
CA LEU A 93 2.90 -9.83 5.99
C LEU A 93 3.80 -11.00 6.40
N ALA A 94 3.34 -12.24 6.25
CA ALA A 94 4.15 -13.41 6.54
C ALA A 94 5.42 -13.45 5.68
N ARG A 95 5.28 -13.21 4.37
CA ARG A 95 6.42 -13.17 3.45
C ARG A 95 7.35 -11.98 3.71
N ALA A 96 6.78 -10.82 4.05
CA ALA A 96 7.56 -9.65 4.44
C ALA A 96 8.46 -9.98 5.64
N LYS A 97 7.91 -10.65 6.65
CA LYS A 97 8.68 -11.12 7.81
C LYS A 97 9.77 -12.10 7.44
N GLU A 98 9.53 -13.01 6.48
CA GLU A 98 10.56 -13.94 5.98
C GLU A 98 11.73 -13.20 5.31
N ILE A 99 11.47 -12.22 4.44
CA ILE A 99 12.55 -11.57 3.67
C ILE A 99 13.34 -10.54 4.47
N ILE A 100 12.74 -9.88 5.46
CA ILE A 100 13.45 -8.88 6.27
C ILE A 100 14.42 -9.51 7.29
N THR A 101 14.25 -10.80 7.59
CA THR A 101 15.16 -11.57 8.47
C THR A 101 16.07 -12.51 7.69
N ASP A 102 16.06 -12.44 6.36
CA ASP A 102 16.93 -13.26 5.52
C ASP A 102 18.26 -12.55 5.31
N SER A 103 19.33 -13.08 5.92
CA SER A 103 20.67 -12.50 5.85
C SER A 103 21.28 -12.49 4.45
N SER A 104 20.71 -13.23 3.49
CA SER A 104 21.13 -13.19 2.09
C SER A 104 20.55 -12.00 1.31
N ILE A 105 19.59 -11.27 1.88
CA ILE A 105 18.88 -10.15 1.24
C ILE A 105 19.37 -8.84 1.86
N ASN A 106 19.89 -7.94 1.02
CA ASN A 106 20.37 -6.63 1.46
C ASN A 106 19.30 -5.55 1.29
N PHE A 107 18.46 -5.64 0.25
CA PHE A 107 17.37 -4.70 -0.04
C PHE A 107 16.02 -5.42 -0.14
N SER A 108 15.06 -5.03 0.69
CA SER A 108 13.69 -5.58 0.68
C SER A 108 12.67 -4.51 0.28
N PHE A 109 11.99 -4.70 -0.85
CA PHE A 109 10.85 -3.87 -1.25
C PHE A 109 9.54 -4.61 -0.96
N ILE A 110 8.72 -4.05 -0.07
CA ILE A 110 7.46 -4.66 0.36
C ILE A 110 6.31 -3.73 -0.01
N HIS A 111 5.41 -4.20 -0.87
CA HIS A 111 4.23 -3.46 -1.30
C HIS A 111 2.95 -4.11 -0.77
N PHE A 112 2.41 -3.55 0.31
CA PHE A 112 1.16 -3.97 0.92
C PHE A 112 -0.06 -3.51 0.11
N SER A 113 -1.15 -4.28 0.19
CA SER A 113 -2.44 -3.88 -0.38
C SER A 113 -3.23 -2.93 0.53
N ILE A 114 -2.88 -2.84 1.81
CA ILE A 114 -3.50 -1.89 2.74
C ILE A 114 -2.85 -0.50 2.58
N PRO A 115 -3.60 0.60 2.71
CA PRO A 115 -4.99 0.69 3.17
C PRO A 115 -6.07 0.59 2.08
N HIS A 116 -5.76 0.16 0.85
CA HIS A 116 -6.74 0.08 -0.25
C HIS A 116 -7.98 -0.77 0.12
N PRO A 117 -9.17 -0.50 -0.45
CA PRO A 117 -10.31 -1.40 -0.34
C PRO A 117 -9.99 -2.81 -0.88
N PRO A 118 -10.57 -3.87 -0.30
CA PRO A 118 -11.60 -3.83 0.73
C PRO A 118 -11.06 -3.53 2.14
N ILE A 119 -11.86 -2.84 2.96
CA ILE A 119 -11.52 -2.65 4.38
C ILE A 119 -11.71 -3.97 5.12
N ILE A 120 -10.66 -4.43 5.78
CA ILE A 120 -10.60 -5.76 6.40
C ILE A 120 -10.35 -5.71 7.91
N TYR A 121 -10.29 -4.52 8.51
CA TYR A 121 -9.98 -4.36 9.92
C TYR A 121 -11.10 -3.68 10.68
N ASP A 122 -11.39 -4.18 11.88
CA ASP A 122 -12.29 -3.58 12.86
C ASP A 122 -11.43 -3.05 14.02
N ALA A 123 -11.22 -1.73 14.04
CA ALA A 123 -10.41 -1.07 15.05
C ALA A 123 -10.95 -1.24 16.47
N LYS A 124 -12.27 -1.17 16.64
CA LYS A 124 -12.91 -1.32 17.95
C LYS A 124 -12.65 -2.68 18.55
N LYS A 125 -12.61 -3.72 17.71
CA LYS A 125 -12.34 -5.11 18.13
C LYS A 125 -10.87 -5.52 17.98
N GLN A 126 -10.04 -4.62 17.46
CA GLN A 126 -8.64 -4.85 17.12
C GLN A 126 -8.38 -6.14 16.34
N LYS A 127 -9.20 -6.44 15.34
CA LYS A 127 -9.07 -7.69 14.59
C LYS A 127 -9.50 -7.58 13.14
N ILE A 128 -9.01 -8.52 12.34
CA ILE A 128 -9.49 -8.75 10.99
C ILE A 128 -10.99 -9.09 11.03
N SER A 129 -11.74 -8.49 10.11
CA SER A 129 -13.19 -8.48 10.13
C SER A 129 -13.77 -8.37 8.74
N THR A 130 -14.89 -9.05 8.53
CA THR A 130 -15.68 -8.92 7.30
C THR A 130 -16.74 -7.82 7.39
N LYS A 131 -16.73 -7.00 8.46
CA LYS A 131 -17.62 -5.85 8.58
C LYS A 131 -17.17 -4.71 7.67
N ILE A 132 -18.12 -3.90 7.21
CA ILE A 132 -17.81 -2.65 6.50
C ILE A 132 -17.36 -1.63 7.55
N ASN A 133 -16.16 -1.08 7.36
CA ASN A 133 -15.48 -0.16 8.26
C ASN A 133 -14.84 0.96 7.43
N SER A 134 -14.20 1.91 8.11
CA SER A 134 -13.65 3.13 7.52
C SER A 134 -12.21 3.02 7.07
N TYR A 135 -11.73 4.01 6.32
CA TYR A 135 -10.31 4.12 5.97
C TYR A 135 -9.45 4.33 7.21
N ILE A 136 -9.91 5.15 8.16
CA ILE A 136 -9.24 5.37 9.44
C ILE A 136 -9.06 4.06 10.22
N ASP A 137 -10.04 3.16 10.18
CA ASP A 137 -9.90 1.84 10.81
C ASP A 137 -8.76 1.06 10.13
N GLN A 138 -8.71 1.06 8.80
CA GLN A 138 -7.64 0.38 8.05
C GLN A 138 -6.25 1.00 8.28
N LEU A 139 -6.15 2.31 8.54
CA LEU A 139 -4.88 2.94 8.92
C LEU A 139 -4.35 2.41 10.26
N GLN A 140 -5.22 1.99 11.19
CA GLN A 140 -4.76 1.31 12.41
C GLN A 140 -4.21 -0.09 12.13
N LEU A 141 -4.68 -0.75 11.05
CA LEU A 141 -4.03 -1.98 10.58
C LEU A 141 -2.65 -1.68 9.99
N VAL A 142 -2.48 -0.57 9.25
CA VAL A 142 -1.17 -0.14 8.75
C VAL A 142 -0.20 0.11 9.91
N ASP A 143 -0.63 0.83 10.95
CA ASP A 143 0.16 1.06 12.17
C ASP A 143 0.59 -0.26 12.84
N LYS A 144 -0.38 -1.17 13.05
CA LYS A 144 -0.08 -2.53 13.55
C LYS A 144 0.92 -3.28 12.68
N THR A 145 0.80 -3.16 11.36
CA THR A 145 1.69 -3.82 10.40
C THR A 145 3.12 -3.32 10.55
N ILE A 146 3.30 -2.00 10.67
CA ILE A 146 4.61 -1.39 10.88
C ILE A 146 5.19 -1.80 12.24
N ALA A 147 4.36 -1.85 13.29
CA ALA A 147 4.76 -2.35 14.60
C ALA A 147 5.23 -3.81 14.53
N ASP A 148 4.54 -4.65 13.77
CA ASP A 148 4.91 -6.05 13.52
C ASP A 148 6.25 -6.18 12.79
N ILE A 149 6.49 -5.40 11.74
CA ILE A 149 7.77 -5.36 11.01
C ILE A 149 8.90 -4.93 11.94
N LYS A 150 8.70 -3.85 12.71
CA LYS A 150 9.65 -3.40 13.72
C LYS A 150 9.96 -4.50 14.74
N ASN A 151 8.94 -5.14 15.30
CA ASN A 151 9.11 -6.18 16.31
C ASN A 151 9.82 -7.41 15.76
N THR A 152 9.59 -7.77 14.49
CA THR A 152 10.33 -8.84 13.82
C THR A 152 11.82 -8.49 13.71
N LEU A 153 12.18 -7.30 13.24
CA LEU A 153 13.57 -6.85 13.17
C LEU A 153 14.24 -6.74 14.56
N ILE A 154 13.50 -6.35 15.60
CA ILE A 154 14.03 -6.32 16.98
C ILE A 154 14.36 -7.72 17.45
N LYS A 155 13.47 -8.69 17.23
CA LYS A 155 13.67 -10.10 17.63
C LYS A 155 14.83 -10.75 16.87
N ASP A 156 15.02 -10.38 15.61
CA ASP A 156 16.13 -10.83 14.77
C ASP A 156 17.47 -10.16 15.15
N GLY A 157 17.44 -9.06 15.91
CA GLY A 157 18.64 -8.30 16.28
C GLY A 157 19.12 -7.34 15.18
N SER A 158 18.41 -7.24 14.06
CA SER A 158 18.74 -6.39 12.91
C SER A 158 18.13 -4.99 12.97
N TRP A 159 17.22 -4.71 13.91
CA TRP A 159 16.54 -3.41 14.02
C TRP A 159 17.49 -2.23 14.02
N ASP A 160 18.51 -2.23 14.87
CA ASP A 160 19.42 -1.08 14.99
C ASP A 160 20.28 -0.90 13.73
N ASN A 161 20.59 -1.97 12.99
CA ASN A 161 21.38 -1.92 11.75
C ASN A 161 20.58 -1.75 10.46
N THR A 162 19.25 -1.70 10.55
CA THR A 162 18.37 -1.59 9.38
C THR A 162 18.01 -0.13 9.10
N THR A 163 18.07 0.26 7.83
CA THR A 163 17.36 1.45 7.33
C THR A 163 15.93 1.06 6.95
N LEU A 164 14.94 1.74 7.52
CA LEU A 164 13.53 1.53 7.18
C LEU A 164 13.00 2.78 6.47
N ILE A 165 12.51 2.63 5.25
CA ILE A 165 11.80 3.68 4.49
C ILE A 165 10.35 3.24 4.33
N LEU A 166 9.43 4.01 4.89
CA LEU A 166 7.99 3.80 4.78
C LEU A 166 7.38 4.97 4.01
N THR A 167 6.64 4.67 2.94
CA THR A 167 5.89 5.68 2.20
C THR A 167 4.63 5.11 1.56
N SER A 168 3.88 5.92 0.82
CA SER A 168 2.70 5.52 0.07
C SER A 168 2.93 5.73 -1.42
N ASP A 169 2.37 4.88 -2.27
CA ASP A 169 2.43 5.02 -3.72
C ASP A 169 1.59 6.21 -4.23
N HIS A 170 0.50 6.52 -3.53
CA HIS A 170 -0.34 7.67 -3.83
C HIS A 170 -1.03 8.24 -2.58
N TRP A 171 -1.58 9.45 -2.73
CA TRP A 171 -2.39 10.12 -1.70
C TRP A 171 -3.81 9.56 -1.66
N TYR A 172 -4.56 9.91 -0.62
CA TYR A 172 -5.97 9.54 -0.49
C TYR A 172 -6.84 10.27 -1.51
N ARG A 173 -7.61 9.54 -2.31
CA ARG A 173 -8.44 10.09 -3.41
C ARG A 173 -9.93 10.03 -3.07
N GLN A 174 -10.43 11.04 -2.36
CA GLN A 174 -11.81 11.05 -1.86
C GLN A 174 -12.86 10.73 -2.95
N VAL A 175 -12.74 11.32 -4.14
CA VAL A 175 -13.69 11.11 -5.25
C VAL A 175 -13.78 9.64 -5.67
N GLU A 176 -12.65 8.91 -5.67
CA GLU A 176 -12.66 7.49 -6.00
C GLU A 176 -13.32 6.67 -4.89
N TRP A 177 -13.13 7.06 -3.64
CA TRP A 177 -13.62 6.33 -2.47
C TRP A 177 -15.11 6.58 -2.19
N ASP A 178 -15.61 7.75 -2.60
CA ASP A 178 -17.03 8.12 -2.65
C ASP A 178 -17.78 7.52 -3.86
N ASN A 179 -17.10 6.74 -4.72
CA ASN A 179 -17.76 6.07 -5.82
C ASN A 179 -18.72 4.99 -5.27
N PRO A 180 -20.00 4.97 -5.72
CA PRO A 180 -20.98 3.97 -5.28
C PRO A 180 -20.54 2.51 -5.39
N ILE A 181 -19.59 2.20 -6.30
CA ILE A 181 -19.00 0.87 -6.45
C ILE A 181 -18.27 0.42 -5.17
N PHE A 182 -17.72 1.33 -4.38
CA PHE A 182 -16.96 1.00 -3.16
C PHE A 182 -17.79 1.04 -1.87
N HIS A 183 -19.01 1.57 -1.87
CA HIS A 183 -19.84 1.70 -0.65
C HIS A 183 -20.14 0.37 0.07
N GLU A 184 -19.95 -0.75 -0.63
CA GLU A 184 -20.11 -2.10 -0.08
C GLU A 184 -18.84 -2.66 0.58
N LEU A 185 -17.69 -2.03 0.31
CA LEU A 185 -16.38 -2.45 0.78
C LEU A 185 -15.83 -1.52 1.87
N ILE A 186 -16.29 -0.27 1.88
CA ILE A 186 -15.90 0.78 2.80
C ILE A 186 -17.07 1.67 3.24
N THR A 187 -16.98 2.19 4.46
CA THR A 187 -17.77 3.35 4.92
C THR A 187 -16.89 4.59 4.91
N VAL A 188 -17.29 5.64 4.17
CA VAL A 188 -16.68 6.97 4.28
C VAL A 188 -17.45 7.77 5.33
N THR A 189 -16.80 8.08 6.44
CA THR A 189 -17.38 8.77 7.61
C THR A 189 -17.40 10.29 7.42
N ASP A 190 -18.31 10.97 8.12
CA ASP A 190 -18.35 12.44 8.10
C ASP A 190 -17.05 13.06 8.61
N LYS A 191 -16.42 12.44 9.61
CA LYS A 191 -15.09 12.82 10.11
C LYS A 191 -14.02 12.75 9.01
N GLU A 192 -14.02 11.69 8.20
CA GLU A 192 -13.09 11.58 7.07
C GLU A 192 -13.36 12.66 6.02
N ARG A 193 -14.63 12.92 5.69
CA ARG A 193 -15.01 14.01 4.78
C ARG A 193 -14.55 15.37 5.29
N GLU A 194 -14.70 15.62 6.59
CA GLU A 194 -14.30 16.87 7.24
C GLU A 194 -12.78 17.06 7.20
N MET A 195 -12.01 16.02 7.54
CA MET A 195 -10.54 16.04 7.47
C MET A 195 -10.00 16.32 6.07
N LEU A 196 -10.78 16.04 5.03
CA LEU A 196 -10.37 16.13 3.62
C LEU A 196 -10.96 17.33 2.87
N LYS A 197 -11.96 18.01 3.44
CA LYS A 197 -12.80 19.03 2.78
C LYS A 197 -12.01 20.09 1.99
N ASN A 198 -10.81 20.45 2.46
CA ASN A 198 -9.96 21.47 1.85
C ASN A 198 -8.60 20.97 1.36
N ARG A 199 -8.35 19.65 1.38
CA ARG A 199 -7.05 19.10 1.00
C ARG A 199 -6.90 19.11 -0.52
N LYS A 200 -5.97 19.92 -1.02
CA LYS A 200 -5.64 20.00 -2.46
C LYS A 200 -4.29 19.34 -2.77
N GLU A 201 -3.48 19.13 -1.75
CA GLU A 201 -2.12 18.65 -1.87
C GLU A 201 -2.09 17.12 -1.97
N THR A 202 -1.32 16.63 -2.93
CA THR A 202 -1.11 15.21 -3.24
C THR A 202 -0.05 14.58 -2.32
N LEU A 203 -0.07 14.93 -1.03
CA LEU A 203 0.96 14.51 -0.08
C LEU A 203 0.76 13.04 0.34
N ILE A 204 1.89 12.35 0.46
CA ILE A 204 2.00 11.00 0.99
C ILE A 204 2.83 11.03 2.28
N PRO A 205 2.59 10.09 3.22
CA PRO A 205 3.47 9.95 4.37
C PRO A 205 4.86 9.51 3.93
N LEU A 206 5.88 9.97 4.65
CA LEU A 206 7.24 9.46 4.56
C LEU A 206 7.82 9.35 5.97
N ILE A 207 8.29 8.17 6.33
CA ILE A 207 9.05 7.93 7.56
C ILE A 207 10.34 7.22 7.15
N ILE A 208 11.47 7.74 7.62
CA ILE A 208 12.78 7.13 7.43
C ILE A 208 13.41 6.94 8.80
N LYS A 209 13.82 5.71 9.10
CA LYS A 209 14.67 5.37 10.25
C LYS A 209 16.05 5.00 9.72
N MET A 210 17.08 5.71 10.14
CA MET A 210 18.48 5.41 9.82
C MET A 210 19.06 4.40 10.83
N PRO A 211 20.16 3.71 10.49
CA PRO A 211 20.84 2.82 11.43
C PRO A 211 21.24 3.56 12.71
N ASN A 212 21.12 2.88 13.85
CA ASN A 212 21.44 3.37 15.19
C ASN A 212 20.72 4.65 15.65
N GLN A 213 19.73 5.14 14.90
CA GLN A 213 18.97 6.35 15.24
C GLN A 213 18.26 6.23 16.60
N LYS A 214 18.49 7.20 17.48
CA LYS A 214 17.91 7.23 18.84
C LYS A 214 16.89 8.36 19.07
N LYS A 215 16.83 9.36 18.19
CA LYS A 215 15.91 10.50 18.30
C LYS A 215 15.13 10.70 17.01
N SER A 216 13.89 11.17 17.14
CA SER A 216 13.09 11.61 15.99
C SER A 216 13.55 12.98 15.52
N ILE A 217 13.48 13.20 14.21
CA ILE A 217 13.74 14.49 13.58
C ILE A 217 12.59 14.76 12.62
N SER A 218 12.03 15.97 12.66
CA SER A 218 11.06 16.43 11.68
C SER A 218 11.76 17.12 10.52
N TYR A 219 11.30 16.86 9.30
CA TYR A 219 11.81 17.49 8.08
C TYR A 219 10.62 18.07 7.30
N ASP A 220 10.59 19.39 7.16
CA ASP A 220 9.39 20.10 6.70
C ASP A 220 9.50 20.61 5.25
N LYS A 221 10.66 20.44 4.60
CA LYS A 221 10.84 20.87 3.20
C LYS A 221 10.23 19.83 2.26
N ALA A 222 9.36 20.29 1.37
CA ALA A 222 8.72 19.42 0.38
C ALA A 222 9.72 18.92 -0.66
N PHE A 223 9.52 17.67 -1.09
CA PHE A 223 10.20 17.05 -2.22
C PHE A 223 9.38 15.91 -2.81
N ASN A 224 9.76 15.46 -4.00
CA ASN A 224 9.12 14.40 -4.74
C ASN A 224 9.67 13.05 -4.32
N ALA A 225 8.79 12.07 -4.04
CA ALA A 225 9.20 10.73 -3.63
C ALA A 225 10.01 9.97 -4.70
N VAL A 226 10.04 10.44 -5.95
CA VAL A 226 10.99 9.95 -6.96
C VAL A 226 12.44 10.03 -6.47
N ALA A 227 12.78 11.03 -5.65
CA ALA A 227 14.11 11.19 -5.08
C ALA A 227 14.53 9.99 -4.19
N LEU A 228 13.57 9.23 -3.63
CA LEU A 228 13.88 8.04 -2.82
C LEU A 228 14.64 6.97 -3.61
N HIS A 229 14.53 6.97 -4.94
CA HIS A 229 15.32 6.09 -5.80
C HIS A 229 16.83 6.33 -5.59
N ASP A 230 17.26 7.59 -5.69
CA ASP A 230 18.68 7.94 -5.59
C ASP A 230 19.16 7.91 -4.14
N LEU A 231 18.28 8.23 -3.18
CA LEU A 231 18.57 8.06 -1.76
C LEU A 231 18.99 6.62 -1.42
N VAL A 232 18.26 5.61 -1.91
CA VAL A 232 18.60 4.21 -1.64
C VAL A 232 19.97 3.85 -2.20
N LEU A 233 20.29 4.32 -3.41
CA LEU A 233 21.60 4.07 -4.01
C LEU A 233 22.72 4.75 -3.22
N ASP A 234 22.50 5.98 -2.77
CA ASP A 234 23.46 6.73 -1.99
C ASP A 234 23.65 6.16 -0.57
N ILE A 235 22.64 5.49 -0.01
CA ILE A 235 22.79 4.69 1.22
C ILE A 235 23.76 3.53 0.99
N TYR A 236 23.58 2.72 -0.06
CA TYR A 236 24.48 1.61 -0.34
C TYR A 236 25.90 2.03 -0.72
N ASN A 237 26.04 3.21 -1.31
CA ASN A 237 27.34 3.82 -1.61
C ASN A 237 27.97 4.53 -0.41
N ASN A 238 27.42 4.39 0.81
CA ASN A 238 27.87 5.03 2.05
C ASN A 238 27.91 6.57 2.01
N LYS A 239 27.22 7.22 1.05
CA LYS A 239 27.09 8.68 1.01
C LYS A 239 26.06 9.20 2.00
N VAL A 240 25.10 8.35 2.38
CA VAL A 240 24.09 8.64 3.42
C VAL A 240 24.06 7.51 4.43
N SER A 241 24.72 7.71 5.58
CA SER A 241 24.90 6.63 6.57
C SER A 241 24.22 6.89 7.90
N ASN A 242 23.80 8.13 8.16
CA ASN A 242 23.16 8.55 9.41
C ASN A 242 22.15 9.69 9.18
N GLU A 243 21.49 10.15 10.24
CA GLU A 243 20.45 11.18 10.18
C GLU A 243 20.97 12.53 9.69
N LYS A 244 22.21 12.90 10.04
CA LYS A 244 22.82 14.16 9.61
C LYS A 244 23.11 14.15 8.11
N ASP A 245 23.63 13.04 7.60
CA ASP A 245 23.86 12.86 6.16
C ASP A 245 22.54 12.90 5.40
N LEU A 246 21.49 12.24 5.92
CA LEU A 246 20.16 12.25 5.32
C LEU A 246 19.59 13.67 5.20
N ILE A 247 19.67 14.47 6.26
CA ILE A 247 19.20 15.87 6.24
C ILE A 247 20.01 16.68 5.22
N THR A 248 21.34 16.51 5.22
CA THR A 248 22.22 17.21 4.28
C THR A 248 21.90 16.81 2.83
N TRP A 249 21.64 15.53 2.59
CA TRP A 249 21.25 14.99 1.29
C TRP A 249 19.90 15.58 0.83
N LEU A 250 18.90 15.61 1.71
CA LEU A 250 17.59 16.22 1.42
C LEU A 250 17.68 17.72 1.16
N ASP A 251 18.57 18.42 1.86
CA ASP A 251 18.81 19.85 1.68
C ASP A 251 19.51 20.18 0.36
N ASN A 252 20.29 19.25 -0.17
CA ASN A 252 20.98 19.39 -1.45
C ASN A 252 20.18 18.85 -2.66
N LEU A 253 18.93 18.42 -2.46
CA LEU A 253 18.04 18.07 -3.57
C LEU A 253 17.86 19.25 -4.52
N ASP A 254 17.93 18.95 -5.81
CA ASP A 254 17.74 19.93 -6.88
C ASP A 254 16.31 20.48 -6.92
N ASP A 255 16.15 21.62 -7.60
CA ASP A 255 14.85 22.30 -7.71
C ASP A 255 13.79 21.42 -8.39
N ASN A 256 14.18 20.51 -9.29
CA ASN A 256 13.25 19.61 -9.97
C ASN A 256 12.65 18.61 -8.99
N SER A 257 13.46 18.09 -8.07
CA SER A 257 13.03 17.18 -6.99
C SER A 257 12.17 17.89 -5.95
N ARG A 258 12.22 19.22 -5.85
CA ARG A 258 11.39 20.02 -4.93
C ARG A 258 10.05 20.43 -5.50
N LYS A 259 9.90 20.45 -6.83
CA LYS A 259 8.64 20.84 -7.48
C LYS A 259 7.61 19.71 -7.37
N PRO A 260 6.35 20.04 -7.00
CA PRO A 260 5.25 19.10 -7.15
C PRO A 260 5.17 18.66 -8.61
N ASN A 261 4.89 17.38 -8.86
CA ASN A 261 4.69 16.90 -10.23
C ASN A 261 3.39 17.53 -10.77
N GLN A 262 3.49 18.63 -11.51
CA GLN A 262 2.34 19.42 -11.97
C GLN A 262 1.52 18.71 -13.07
N ASP A 263 2.04 17.63 -13.66
CA ASP A 263 1.54 17.04 -14.91
C ASP A 263 0.92 15.64 -14.81
N ILE A 264 0.51 15.17 -13.62
CA ILE A 264 -0.24 13.91 -13.54
C ILE A 264 -1.75 14.20 -13.71
N SER A 265 -2.16 14.63 -14.89
CA SER A 265 -3.52 14.32 -15.33
C SER A 265 -3.56 12.79 -15.53
N CYS A 266 -4.34 12.08 -14.72
CA CYS A 266 -4.50 10.61 -14.76
C CYS A 266 -5.16 10.08 -16.06
N SER A 267 -5.02 10.78 -17.19
CA SER A 267 -5.49 10.33 -18.50
C SER A 267 -4.51 9.36 -19.19
N HIS A 268 -3.26 9.27 -18.73
CA HIS A 268 -2.19 8.57 -19.48
C HIS A 268 -1.90 7.13 -19.02
N PHE A 269 -2.44 6.66 -17.89
CA PHE A 269 -2.25 5.26 -17.43
C PHE A 269 -3.40 4.30 -17.81
N LEU A 270 -4.33 4.74 -18.67
CA LEU A 270 -5.46 3.94 -19.16
C LEU A 270 -5.46 3.76 -20.70
N LYS A 271 -4.31 3.87 -21.36
CA LYS A 271 -4.15 3.42 -22.75
C LYS A 271 -3.51 2.04 -22.79
#